data_AF-A0A955AM75-F1
#
_entry.id   AF-A0A955AM75-F1
#
_cell.length_a   1.000
_cell.length_b   1.000
_cell.length_c   1.000
_cell.angle_alpha   90.00
_cell.angle_beta   90.00
_cell.angle_gamma   90.00
#
_symmetry.space_group_name_H-M   'P 1'
#
loop_
_entity.id
_entity.type
_entity.pdbx_description
1 polymer ?
#
loop_
_entity_poly.entity_id
_entity_poly.type
_entity_poly.pdbx_seq_one_letter_code
_entity_poly.pdbx_strand_id
1 'polypeptide(L)'
;MDDQVFSEHVRSRLDGTFDNDPAILIHLKREIRRQLKKIGQWNLSPSYLAFDGESWEASDALDELANEAYIHCIEKRLQKLAEHLAVTGTCDGSVRKKISWFLQDRQEKGNPISRRVFRNVRSASESLVEREKAEATPSGALRASTIVLAIGQSIPNSAEELADSFSESLGDRDFVKLVSRNCPASWRMVERVIEKHIDSGLRGYLLSELAKIFAEVCKRPDRIADVSEDTDDGIGRIWDSISETRTDVRQSRYLNSSEVDEYDQFAALVRDLVGRAHENITNERIRNRVLRMIEKIAELIREGEDVRELSCRKLGVILNVGKTTVAEDLARLQNPRKEQDAHPSEMES
;
A
#
# COMPACT_ATOMS: atom_id res chain seq x y z
N MET A 1 -14.09 29.48 14.96
CA MET A 1 -13.97 30.51 13.91
C MET A 1 -12.53 30.52 13.42
N ASP A 2 -12.12 29.48 12.70
CA ASP A 2 -10.74 29.33 12.22
C ASP A 2 -10.71 28.42 10.97
N ASP A 3 -11.82 28.42 10.22
CA ASP A 3 -12.15 27.37 9.26
C ASP A 3 -11.74 27.67 7.81
N GLN A 4 -11.21 28.86 7.54
CA GLN A 4 -10.87 29.30 6.19
C GLN A 4 -9.45 29.84 6.02
N VAL A 5 -8.55 29.54 6.97
CA VAL A 5 -7.17 30.06 6.95
C VAL A 5 -6.41 29.63 5.69
N PHE A 6 -6.63 28.39 5.20
CA PHE A 6 -5.97 27.95 3.98
C PHE A 6 -6.52 28.68 2.75
N SER A 7 -7.83 28.91 2.72
CA SER A 7 -8.49 29.68 1.65
C SER A 7 -8.00 31.12 1.60
N GLU A 8 -7.90 31.79 2.75
CA GLU A 8 -7.36 33.15 2.86
C GLU A 8 -5.90 33.23 2.41
N HIS A 9 -5.07 32.26 2.83
CA HIS A 9 -3.68 32.16 2.39
C HIS A 9 -3.58 32.02 0.87
N VAL A 10 -4.37 31.14 0.27
CA VAL A 10 -4.39 30.96 -1.19
C VAL A 10 -4.81 32.25 -1.90
N ARG A 11 -5.79 33.01 -1.39
CA ARG A 11 -6.16 34.32 -1.97
C ARG A 11 -5.01 35.33 -1.89
N SER A 12 -4.42 35.51 -0.71
CA SER A 12 -3.27 36.41 -0.51
C SER A 12 -2.10 36.07 -1.43
N ARG A 13 -1.82 34.77 -1.66
CA ARG A 13 -0.80 34.30 -2.60
C ARG A 13 -1.09 34.68 -4.05
N LEU A 14 -2.35 34.65 -4.48
CA LEU A 14 -2.75 35.02 -5.84
C LEU A 14 -2.73 36.54 -6.03
N ASP A 15 -3.10 37.28 -5.00
CA ASP A 15 -3.14 38.75 -5.02
C ASP A 15 -1.75 39.39 -4.87
N GLY A 16 -0.71 38.57 -4.64
CA GLY A 16 0.68 39.03 -4.45
C GLY A 16 0.92 39.76 -3.12
N THR A 17 -0.04 39.73 -2.20
CA THR A 17 0.00 40.41 -0.88
C THR A 17 0.64 39.51 0.17
N PHE A 18 1.86 39.08 -0.10
CA PHE A 18 2.52 37.98 0.59
C PHE A 18 3.22 38.43 1.89
N ASP A 19 2.52 38.37 3.03
CA ASP A 19 3.08 38.71 4.35
C ASP A 19 2.77 37.69 5.48
N ASN A 20 2.04 36.60 5.19
CA ASN A 20 1.45 35.72 6.24
C ASN A 20 2.04 34.29 6.35
N ASP A 21 3.24 34.05 5.85
CA ASP A 21 3.92 32.74 5.94
C ASP A 21 4.05 32.17 7.38
N PRO A 22 4.35 32.97 8.41
CA PRO A 22 4.42 32.44 9.77
C PRO A 22 3.06 31.97 10.29
N ALA A 23 1.97 32.65 9.92
CA ALA A 23 0.63 32.33 10.38
C ALA A 23 0.18 30.99 9.76
N ILE A 24 0.36 30.79 8.45
CA ILE A 24 -0.07 29.55 7.80
C ILE A 24 0.68 28.33 8.34
N LEU A 25 1.97 28.47 8.67
CA LEU A 25 2.76 27.40 9.27
C LEU A 25 2.25 27.01 10.66
N ILE A 26 1.85 27.97 11.50
CA ILE A 26 1.22 27.68 12.81
C ILE A 26 -0.06 26.84 12.63
N HIS A 27 -0.91 27.21 11.66
CA HIS A 27 -2.13 26.47 11.37
C HIS A 27 -1.83 25.07 10.77
N LEU A 28 -0.83 24.95 9.91
CA LEU A 28 -0.37 23.67 9.37
C LEU A 28 0.13 22.74 10.48
N LYS A 29 1.00 23.21 11.36
CA LYS A 29 1.49 22.42 12.50
C LYS A 29 0.35 21.91 13.37
N ARG A 30 -0.64 22.76 13.65
CA ARG A 30 -1.83 22.38 14.42
C ARG A 30 -2.64 21.28 13.71
N GLU A 31 -2.84 21.40 12.41
CA GLU A 31 -3.57 20.39 11.63
C GLU A 31 -2.77 19.08 11.49
N ILE A 32 -1.47 19.15 11.24
CA ILE A 32 -0.57 17.99 11.21
C ILE A 32 -0.59 17.28 12.56
N ARG A 33 -0.44 18.00 13.68
CA ARG A 33 -0.56 17.43 15.03
C ARG A 33 -1.89 16.72 15.23
N ARG A 34 -3.00 17.32 14.80
CA ARG A 34 -4.33 16.69 14.87
C ARG A 34 -4.38 15.39 14.05
N GLN A 35 -3.85 15.40 12.83
CA GLN A 35 -3.83 14.21 11.97
C GLN A 35 -2.91 13.12 12.54
N LEU A 36 -1.72 13.47 13.02
CA LEU A 36 -0.79 12.55 13.70
C LEU A 36 -1.42 11.90 14.93
N LYS A 37 -2.14 12.67 15.76
CA LYS A 37 -2.92 12.14 16.90
C LYS A 37 -4.00 11.17 16.43
N LYS A 38 -4.75 11.54 15.39
CA LYS A 38 -5.82 10.73 14.82
C LYS A 38 -5.32 9.38 14.28
N ILE A 39 -4.11 9.33 13.72
CA ILE A 39 -3.49 8.09 13.22
C ILE A 39 -2.60 7.40 14.25
N GLY A 40 -2.55 7.89 15.49
CA GLY A 40 -1.78 7.28 16.59
C GLY A 40 -0.26 7.44 16.49
N GLN A 41 0.23 8.34 15.64
CA GLN A 41 1.67 8.55 15.42
C GLN A 41 2.27 9.70 16.25
N TRP A 42 1.43 10.50 16.90
CA TRP A 42 1.90 11.65 17.69
C TRP A 42 2.84 11.27 18.84
N ASN A 43 2.67 10.09 19.42
CA ASN A 43 3.53 9.63 20.52
C ASN A 43 4.73 8.78 20.03
N LEU A 44 4.91 8.66 18.71
CA LEU A 44 6.06 7.99 18.12
C LEU A 44 7.18 8.99 17.86
N SER A 45 8.44 8.52 17.84
CA SER A 45 9.57 9.35 17.41
C SER A 45 9.37 9.83 15.96
N PRO A 46 9.72 11.09 15.65
CA PRO A 46 9.75 11.63 14.29
C PRO A 46 10.48 10.75 13.26
N SER A 47 11.48 9.98 13.70
CA SER A 47 12.22 9.02 12.87
C SER A 47 11.32 8.02 12.16
N TYR A 48 10.14 7.75 12.71
CA TYR A 48 9.14 6.87 12.08
C TYR A 48 8.64 7.41 10.73
N LEU A 49 8.67 8.72 10.53
CA LEU A 49 8.36 9.40 9.26
C LEU A 49 9.62 9.91 8.55
N ALA A 50 10.80 9.42 8.93
CA ALA A 50 12.11 9.83 8.42
C ALA A 50 12.48 11.31 8.71
N PHE A 51 12.12 11.79 9.90
CA PHE A 51 12.60 13.07 10.44
C PHE A 51 13.45 12.83 11.68
N ASP A 52 14.48 13.64 11.90
CA ASP A 52 15.34 13.50 13.06
C ASP A 52 14.71 14.15 14.30
N GLY A 53 14.85 13.51 15.47
CA GLY A 53 14.39 14.06 16.74
C GLY A 53 13.84 13.03 17.72
N GLU A 54 13.89 13.39 19.00
CA GLU A 54 13.38 12.55 20.10
C GLU A 54 11.84 12.59 20.18
N SER A 55 11.25 13.76 19.94
CA SER A 55 9.79 13.95 19.94
C SER A 55 9.38 15.08 18.98
N TRP A 56 8.11 15.09 18.57
CA TRP A 56 7.55 16.12 17.70
C TRP A 56 7.53 17.54 18.30
N GLU A 57 7.61 17.68 19.63
CA GLU A 57 7.57 18.98 20.30
C GLU A 57 8.94 19.50 20.73
N ALA A 58 9.89 18.60 21.00
CA ALA A 58 11.23 18.97 21.48
C ALA A 58 12.25 19.17 20.35
N SER A 59 11.87 18.91 19.09
CA SER A 59 12.74 19.01 17.92
C SER A 59 12.12 19.87 16.83
N ASP A 60 12.95 20.33 15.90
CA ASP A 60 12.52 21.03 14.68
C ASP A 60 11.79 20.09 13.69
N ALA A 61 11.58 18.81 14.03
CA ALA A 61 10.93 17.84 13.15
C ALA A 61 9.51 18.22 12.74
N LEU A 62 8.73 18.83 13.66
CA LEU A 62 7.38 19.29 13.33
C LEU A 62 7.41 20.52 12.41
N ASP A 63 8.43 21.38 12.57
CA ASP A 63 8.70 22.51 11.68
C ASP A 63 9.06 22.04 10.27
N GLU A 64 10.01 21.12 10.16
CA GLU A 64 10.42 20.51 8.90
C GLU A 64 9.24 19.81 8.21
N LEU A 65 8.48 18.98 8.95
CA LEU A 65 7.31 18.30 8.43
C LEU A 65 6.23 19.30 7.96
N ALA A 66 6.04 20.41 8.67
CA ALA A 66 5.10 21.45 8.28
C ALA A 66 5.54 22.19 7.02
N ASN A 67 6.84 22.49 6.88
CA ASN A 67 7.41 23.10 5.68
C ASN A 67 7.27 22.19 4.46
N GLU A 68 7.59 20.90 4.61
CA GLU A 68 7.39 19.95 3.51
C GLU A 68 5.91 19.78 3.14
N ALA A 69 5.03 19.72 4.14
CA ALA A 69 3.58 19.67 3.92
C ALA A 69 3.09 20.93 3.20
N TYR A 70 3.60 22.11 3.55
CA TYR A 70 3.29 23.36 2.85
C TYR A 70 3.63 23.26 1.37
N ILE A 71 4.85 22.86 1.05
CA ILE A 71 5.33 22.72 -0.33
C ILE A 71 4.45 21.71 -1.10
N HIS A 72 4.16 20.55 -0.51
CA HIS A 72 3.45 19.46 -1.19
C HIS A 72 1.93 19.64 -1.30
N CYS A 73 1.31 20.18 -0.25
CA CYS A 73 -0.15 20.29 -0.16
C CYS A 73 -0.66 21.63 -0.68
N ILE A 74 0.13 22.70 -0.57
CA ILE A 74 -0.28 24.07 -0.91
C ILE A 74 0.52 24.58 -2.11
N GLU A 75 1.83 24.78 -1.99
CA GLU A 75 2.64 25.51 -2.99
C GLU A 75 2.61 24.85 -4.37
N LYS A 76 2.97 23.56 -4.47
CA LYS A 76 2.94 22.79 -5.73
C LYS A 76 1.53 22.64 -6.32
N ARG A 77 0.50 23.06 -5.59
CA ARG A 77 -0.92 22.91 -5.95
C ARG A 77 -1.66 24.23 -5.98
N LEU A 78 -0.96 25.36 -5.87
CA LEU A 78 -1.57 26.68 -5.66
C LEU A 78 -2.64 26.97 -6.71
N GLN A 79 -2.35 26.73 -7.99
CA GLN A 79 -3.30 26.98 -9.08
C GLN A 79 -4.55 26.09 -9.01
N LYS A 80 -4.39 24.80 -8.70
CA LYS A 80 -5.54 23.89 -8.54
C LYS A 80 -6.39 24.23 -7.32
N LEU A 81 -5.75 24.71 -6.24
CA LEU A 81 -6.46 25.20 -5.07
C LEU A 81 -7.21 26.49 -5.38
N ALA A 82 -6.64 27.38 -6.20
CA ALA A 82 -7.29 28.60 -6.68
C ALA A 82 -8.53 28.29 -7.53
N GLU A 83 -8.41 27.37 -8.49
CA GLU A 83 -9.53 26.89 -9.31
C GLU A 83 -10.64 26.30 -8.43
N HIS A 84 -10.28 25.43 -7.48
CA HIS A 84 -11.25 24.86 -6.54
C HIS A 84 -11.92 25.94 -5.70
N LEU A 85 -11.13 26.90 -5.18
CA LEU A 85 -11.61 28.02 -4.39
C LEU A 85 -12.60 28.90 -5.16
N ALA A 86 -12.37 29.12 -6.45
CA ALA A 86 -13.27 29.88 -7.32
C ALA A 86 -14.64 29.19 -7.50
N VAL A 87 -14.65 27.85 -7.50
CA VAL A 87 -15.88 27.05 -7.67
C VAL A 87 -16.64 26.87 -6.35
N THR A 88 -15.94 26.53 -5.27
CA THR A 88 -16.57 26.11 -4.00
C THR A 88 -16.60 27.19 -2.93
N GLY A 89 -15.85 28.28 -3.12
CA GLY A 89 -15.67 29.34 -2.12
C GLY A 89 -14.70 28.99 -0.99
N THR A 90 -14.23 27.74 -0.86
CA THR A 90 -13.23 27.33 0.12
C THR A 90 -12.36 26.15 -0.34
N CYS A 91 -11.08 26.14 0.02
CA CYS A 91 -10.17 25.02 -0.23
C CYS A 91 -9.67 24.32 1.03
N ASP A 92 -10.09 24.72 2.24
CA ASP A 92 -9.59 24.18 3.51
C ASP A 92 -9.81 22.68 3.66
N GLY A 93 -10.99 22.19 3.28
CA GLY A 93 -11.29 20.75 3.28
C GLY A 93 -10.37 19.96 2.35
N SER A 94 -10.05 20.53 1.18
CA SER A 94 -9.11 19.94 0.22
C SER A 94 -7.70 19.88 0.78
N VAL A 95 -7.21 20.97 1.39
CA VAL A 95 -5.88 21.03 2.01
C VAL A 95 -5.77 20.04 3.18
N ARG A 96 -6.75 20.00 4.10
CA ARG A 96 -6.78 19.04 5.22
C ARG A 96 -6.73 17.59 4.72
N LYS A 97 -7.48 17.27 3.66
CA LYS A 97 -7.46 15.95 3.02
C LYS A 97 -6.08 15.63 2.41
N LYS A 98 -5.45 16.61 1.76
CA LYS A 98 -4.10 16.48 1.18
C LYS A 98 -3.03 16.27 2.25
N ILE A 99 -3.11 16.94 3.39
CA ILE A 99 -2.22 16.73 4.54
C ILE A 99 -2.35 15.29 5.04
N SER A 100 -3.58 14.79 5.19
CA SER A 100 -3.79 13.39 5.58
C SER A 100 -3.14 12.40 4.63
N TRP A 101 -3.16 12.66 3.32
CA TRP A 101 -2.51 11.82 2.32
C TRP A 101 -0.99 11.96 2.33
N PHE A 102 -0.48 13.17 2.50
CA PHE A 102 0.94 13.43 2.62
C PHE A 102 1.57 12.66 3.79
N LEU A 103 0.92 12.64 4.95
CA LEU A 103 1.39 11.88 6.11
C LEU A 103 1.38 10.36 5.87
N GLN A 104 0.40 9.85 5.09
CA GLN A 104 0.36 8.44 4.70
C GLN A 104 1.51 8.08 3.74
N ASP A 105 1.77 8.91 2.74
CA ASP A 105 2.89 8.74 1.80
C ASP A 105 4.25 8.78 2.53
N ARG A 106 4.39 9.69 3.51
CA ARG A 106 5.60 9.75 4.36
C ARG A 106 5.77 8.50 5.21
N GLN A 107 4.68 7.96 5.77
CA GLN A 107 4.74 6.69 6.49
C GLN A 107 5.17 5.53 5.58
N GLU A 108 4.65 5.50 4.35
CA GLU A 108 4.99 4.48 3.36
C GLU A 108 6.47 4.52 2.97
N LYS A 109 7.05 5.71 2.87
CA LYS A 109 8.47 5.91 2.54
C LYS A 109 9.40 5.69 3.73
N GLY A 110 9.06 6.23 4.89
CA GLY A 110 9.92 6.21 6.09
C GLY A 110 9.95 4.85 6.78
N ASN A 111 8.82 4.12 6.80
CA ASN A 111 8.73 2.82 7.45
C ASN A 111 7.80 1.85 6.69
N PRO A 112 8.25 1.36 5.52
CA PRO A 112 7.44 0.49 4.68
C PRO A 112 7.05 -0.81 5.38
N ILE A 113 7.93 -1.35 6.24
CA ILE A 113 7.67 -2.59 6.98
C ILE A 113 6.50 -2.42 7.94
N SER A 114 6.54 -1.37 8.78
CA SER A 114 5.48 -1.16 9.78
C SER A 114 4.14 -0.86 9.13
N ARG A 115 4.13 -0.19 7.97
CA ARG A 115 2.91 0.02 7.18
C ARG A 115 2.33 -1.28 6.66
N ARG A 116 3.17 -2.16 6.09
CA ARG A 116 2.75 -3.48 5.57
C ARG A 116 2.20 -4.34 6.70
N VAL A 117 2.91 -4.40 7.82
CA VAL A 117 2.49 -5.10 9.04
C VAL A 117 1.13 -4.59 9.51
N PHE A 118 0.97 -3.26 9.65
CA PHE A 118 -0.29 -2.66 10.09
C PHE A 118 -1.44 -3.00 9.14
N ARG A 119 -1.23 -2.92 7.82
CA ARG A 119 -2.23 -3.30 6.83
C ARG A 119 -2.61 -4.79 6.95
N ASN A 120 -1.63 -5.67 7.14
CA ASN A 120 -1.87 -7.09 7.30
C ASN A 120 -2.65 -7.41 8.58
N VAL A 121 -2.26 -6.81 9.71
CA VAL A 121 -2.99 -6.94 10.99
C VAL A 121 -4.40 -6.39 10.86
N ARG A 122 -4.58 -5.22 10.24
CA ARG A 122 -5.90 -4.62 10.00
C ARG A 122 -6.81 -5.53 9.18
N SER A 123 -6.34 -6.02 8.02
CA SER A 123 -7.16 -6.88 7.15
C SER A 123 -7.49 -8.22 7.81
N ALA A 124 -6.56 -8.79 8.58
CA ALA A 124 -6.83 -9.96 9.40
C ALA A 124 -7.93 -9.71 10.44
N SER A 125 -7.85 -8.59 11.17
CA SER A 125 -8.87 -8.21 12.14
C SER A 125 -10.22 -7.92 11.49
N GLU A 126 -10.26 -7.24 10.33
CA GLU A 126 -11.49 -7.00 9.57
C GLU A 126 -12.16 -8.33 9.19
N SER A 127 -11.37 -9.31 8.71
CA SER A 127 -11.89 -10.63 8.37
C SER A 127 -12.41 -11.42 9.58
N LEU A 128 -11.72 -11.36 10.72
CA LEU A 128 -12.19 -12.01 11.96
C LEU A 128 -13.52 -11.40 12.44
N VAL A 129 -13.68 -10.09 12.31
CA VAL A 129 -14.94 -9.41 12.68
C VAL A 129 -16.05 -9.77 11.71
N GLU A 130 -15.78 -9.81 10.40
CA GLU A 130 -16.76 -10.21 9.38
C GLU A 130 -17.22 -11.67 9.54
N ARG A 131 -16.33 -12.55 10.00
CA ARG A 131 -16.62 -13.96 10.28
C ARG A 131 -17.22 -14.19 11.68
N GLU A 132 -17.57 -13.12 12.39
CA GLU A 132 -18.12 -13.16 13.75
C GLU A 132 -17.22 -13.93 14.73
N LYS A 133 -15.90 -13.92 14.52
CA LYS A 133 -14.89 -14.51 15.42
C LYS A 133 -14.36 -13.51 16.44
N ALA A 134 -14.57 -12.22 16.18
CA ALA A 134 -14.18 -11.12 17.04
C ALA A 134 -15.18 -9.96 16.90
N GLU A 135 -15.18 -9.06 17.86
CA GLU A 135 -15.98 -7.83 17.88
C GLU A 135 -15.06 -6.60 17.88
N ALA A 136 -15.44 -5.54 17.17
CA ALA A 136 -14.65 -4.32 17.09
C ALA A 136 -15.40 -3.12 17.68
N THR A 137 -14.68 -2.28 18.43
CA THR A 137 -15.21 -1.04 18.98
C THR A 137 -14.38 0.16 18.48
N PRO A 138 -14.97 1.16 17.79
CA PRO A 138 -16.38 1.30 17.35
C PRO A 138 -16.72 0.51 16.07
N SER A 139 -18.02 0.36 15.78
CA SER A 139 -18.51 -0.27 14.55
C SER A 139 -18.11 0.55 13.31
N GLY A 140 -17.49 -0.11 12.33
CA GLY A 140 -17.07 0.48 11.07
C GLY A 140 -15.63 0.13 10.70
N ALA A 141 -15.02 0.94 9.84
CA ALA A 141 -13.66 0.71 9.36
C ALA A 141 -12.64 0.74 10.52
N LEU A 142 -11.88 -0.36 10.67
CA LEU A 142 -10.91 -0.48 11.76
C LEU A 142 -9.79 0.56 11.61
N ARG A 143 -9.45 1.21 12.72
CA ARG A 143 -8.40 2.22 12.84
C ARG A 143 -7.34 1.74 13.82
N ALA A 144 -6.20 2.44 13.87
CA ALA A 144 -5.13 2.13 14.81
C ALA A 144 -5.63 2.13 16.28
N SER A 145 -6.59 3.00 16.61
CA SER A 145 -7.22 3.09 17.93
C SER A 145 -8.36 2.09 18.16
N THR A 146 -8.65 1.21 17.20
CA THR A 146 -9.76 0.25 17.33
C THR A 146 -9.35 -0.91 18.22
N ILE A 147 -10.20 -1.20 19.19
CA ILE A 147 -10.08 -2.38 20.05
C ILE A 147 -10.82 -3.53 19.36
N VAL A 148 -10.15 -4.67 19.24
CA VAL A 148 -10.71 -5.91 18.72
C VAL A 148 -10.74 -6.92 19.85
N LEU A 149 -11.94 -7.41 20.20
CA LEU A 149 -12.18 -8.32 21.32
C LEU A 149 -12.57 -9.69 20.78
N ALA A 150 -12.16 -10.76 21.45
CA ALA A 150 -12.77 -12.07 21.23
C ALA A 150 -14.24 -12.03 21.68
N ILE A 151 -15.08 -12.87 21.08
CA ILE A 151 -16.52 -12.90 21.38
C ILE A 151 -16.76 -13.07 22.88
N GLY A 152 -17.62 -12.23 23.46
CA GLY A 152 -17.98 -12.29 24.87
C GLY A 152 -16.92 -11.73 25.84
N GLN A 153 -15.83 -11.16 25.32
CA GLN A 153 -14.82 -10.47 26.13
C GLN A 153 -15.12 -8.98 26.22
N SER A 154 -14.70 -8.36 27.32
CA SER A 154 -14.94 -6.93 27.59
C SER A 154 -13.67 -6.10 27.73
N ILE A 155 -12.51 -6.75 27.91
CA ILE A 155 -11.24 -6.09 28.19
C ILE A 155 -10.16 -6.70 27.28
N PRO A 156 -9.42 -5.88 26.50
CA PRO A 156 -8.31 -6.37 25.69
C PRO A 156 -7.12 -6.77 26.58
N ASN A 157 -6.23 -7.61 26.05
CA ASN A 157 -4.96 -7.91 26.69
C ASN A 157 -4.04 -6.67 26.71
N SER A 158 -3.16 -6.61 27.70
CA SER A 158 -2.10 -5.58 27.74
C SER A 158 -1.06 -5.84 26.65
N ALA A 159 -0.26 -4.83 26.31
CA ALA A 159 0.82 -4.98 25.33
C ALA A 159 1.85 -6.06 25.73
N GLU A 160 2.11 -6.24 27.03
CA GLU A 160 3.00 -7.27 27.57
C GLU A 160 2.39 -8.66 27.40
N GLU A 161 1.13 -8.83 27.78
CA GLU A 161 0.40 -10.10 27.60
C GLU A 161 0.29 -10.49 26.12
N LEU A 162 0.14 -9.51 25.22
CA LEU A 162 0.16 -9.73 23.78
C LEU A 162 1.53 -10.20 23.30
N ALA A 163 2.61 -9.56 23.75
CA ALA A 163 3.95 -9.97 23.36
C ALA A 163 4.25 -11.41 23.80
N ASP A 164 3.83 -11.77 25.02
CA ASP A 164 3.98 -13.13 25.55
C ASP A 164 3.13 -14.15 24.78
N SER A 165 1.86 -13.82 24.53
CA SER A 165 0.92 -14.69 23.81
C SER A 165 1.44 -15.02 22.41
N PHE A 166 2.02 -14.04 21.70
CA PHE A 166 2.52 -14.23 20.35
C PHE A 166 4.01 -14.63 20.30
N SER A 167 4.69 -14.82 21.43
CA SER A 167 6.15 -15.02 21.50
C SER A 167 6.67 -16.17 20.62
N GLU A 168 5.97 -17.30 20.57
CA GLU A 168 6.31 -18.45 19.70
C GLU A 168 6.19 -18.09 18.22
N SER A 169 5.04 -17.53 17.81
CA SER A 169 4.76 -17.09 16.44
C SER A 169 5.73 -15.99 15.99
N LEU A 170 6.07 -15.07 16.89
CA LEU A 170 7.06 -14.03 16.67
C LEU A 170 8.45 -14.63 16.56
N GLY A 171 8.73 -15.76 17.23
CA GLY A 171 9.96 -16.53 17.12
C GLY A 171 10.20 -17.17 15.75
N ASP A 172 9.12 -17.43 15.01
CA ASP A 172 9.14 -18.07 13.70
C ASP A 172 9.62 -17.11 12.60
N ARG A 173 10.74 -17.47 11.96
CA ARG A 173 11.36 -16.70 10.88
C ARG A 173 10.45 -16.61 9.65
N ASP A 174 9.72 -17.66 9.33
CA ASP A 174 8.85 -17.71 8.14
C ASP A 174 7.61 -16.85 8.34
N PHE A 175 7.05 -16.86 9.55
CA PHE A 175 5.99 -15.91 9.93
C PHE A 175 6.45 -14.47 9.77
N VAL A 176 7.59 -14.09 10.36
CA VAL A 176 8.14 -12.73 10.30
C VAL A 176 8.42 -12.28 8.86
N LYS A 177 8.98 -13.17 8.02
CA LYS A 177 9.18 -12.91 6.59
C LYS A 177 7.84 -12.69 5.87
N LEU A 178 6.82 -13.47 6.17
CA LEU A 178 5.51 -13.35 5.50
C LEU A 178 4.74 -12.11 5.93
N VAL A 179 4.76 -11.76 7.22
CA VAL A 179 4.07 -10.57 7.76
C VAL A 179 4.64 -9.27 7.18
N SER A 180 5.93 -9.23 6.85
CA SER A 180 6.62 -8.06 6.27
C SER A 180 6.57 -7.99 4.74
N ARG A 181 6.12 -9.05 4.06
CA ARG A 181 5.99 -9.10 2.59
C ARG A 181 4.82 -8.26 2.09
N ASN A 182 4.98 -7.70 0.89
CA ASN A 182 3.92 -7.02 0.16
C ASN A 182 3.08 -8.05 -0.64
N CYS A 183 2.48 -9.02 0.05
CA CYS A 183 1.71 -10.09 -0.57
C CYS A 183 0.24 -10.00 -0.13
N PRO A 184 -0.76 -10.01 -1.04
CA PRO A 184 -2.17 -9.98 -0.65
C PRO A 184 -2.60 -11.16 0.25
N ALA A 185 -1.86 -12.27 0.29
CA ALA A 185 -2.16 -13.41 1.15
C ALA A 185 -1.50 -13.35 2.55
N SER A 186 -0.59 -12.39 2.81
CA SER A 186 0.13 -12.36 4.10
C SER A 186 -0.79 -12.08 5.29
N TRP A 187 -1.89 -11.34 5.09
CA TRP A 187 -2.86 -11.09 6.15
C TRP A 187 -3.60 -12.37 6.59
N ARG A 188 -3.83 -13.36 5.71
CA ARG A 188 -4.45 -14.65 6.09
C ARG A 188 -3.56 -15.47 7.02
N MET A 189 -2.24 -15.27 6.96
CA MET A 189 -1.33 -15.88 7.93
C MET A 189 -1.47 -15.20 9.29
N VAL A 190 -1.50 -13.86 9.30
CA VAL A 190 -1.76 -13.08 10.51
C VAL A 190 -3.11 -13.45 11.12
N GLU A 191 -4.14 -13.58 10.31
CA GLU A 191 -5.49 -14.00 10.70
C GLU A 191 -5.45 -15.36 11.40
N ARG A 192 -4.86 -16.39 10.79
CA ARG A 192 -4.77 -17.73 11.38
C ARG A 192 -4.03 -17.74 12.72
N VAL A 193 -2.98 -16.93 12.85
CA VAL A 193 -2.22 -16.82 14.10
C VAL A 193 -3.06 -16.11 15.17
N ILE A 194 -3.74 -15.02 14.81
CA ILE A 194 -4.66 -14.34 15.74
C ILE A 194 -5.81 -15.27 16.14
N GLU A 195 -6.44 -15.97 15.20
CA GLU A 195 -7.53 -16.93 15.45
C GLU A 195 -7.08 -18.04 16.40
N LYS A 196 -5.91 -18.65 16.15
CA LYS A 196 -5.33 -19.65 17.05
C LYS A 196 -5.15 -19.12 18.47
N HIS A 197 -4.70 -17.88 18.63
CA HIS A 197 -4.54 -17.28 19.95
C HIS A 197 -5.88 -16.93 20.60
N ILE A 198 -6.88 -16.47 19.84
CA ILE A 198 -8.27 -16.30 20.33
C ILE A 198 -8.82 -17.63 20.84
N ASP A 199 -8.69 -18.70 20.06
CA ASP A 199 -9.13 -20.05 20.45
C ASP A 199 -8.38 -20.58 21.69
N SER A 200 -7.16 -20.06 21.93
CA SER A 200 -6.33 -20.40 23.10
C SER A 200 -6.54 -19.47 24.31
N GLY A 201 -7.47 -18.52 24.24
CA GLY A 201 -7.85 -17.64 25.35
C GLY A 201 -7.39 -16.18 25.25
N LEU A 202 -6.95 -15.71 24.08
CA LEU A 202 -6.69 -14.28 23.85
C LEU A 202 -8.00 -13.49 23.97
N ARG A 203 -8.03 -12.50 24.86
CA ARG A 203 -9.24 -11.70 25.17
C ARG A 203 -9.51 -10.62 24.13
N GLY A 204 -8.45 -10.04 23.58
CA GLY A 204 -8.53 -8.97 22.60
C GLY A 204 -7.25 -8.15 22.54
N TYR A 205 -7.22 -7.16 21.66
CA TYR A 205 -6.05 -6.33 21.43
C TYR A 205 -6.43 -4.94 20.88
N LEU A 206 -5.58 -3.96 21.16
CA LEU A 206 -5.58 -2.70 20.42
C LEU A 206 -4.83 -2.90 19.09
N LEU A 207 -5.44 -2.50 17.98
CA LEU A 207 -4.88 -2.75 16.65
C LEU A 207 -3.45 -2.17 16.48
N SER A 208 -3.21 -0.98 17.02
CA SER A 208 -1.88 -0.35 17.00
C SER A 208 -0.83 -1.12 17.80
N GLU A 209 -1.20 -1.71 18.94
CA GLU A 209 -0.28 -2.46 19.81
C GLU A 209 0.15 -3.76 19.15
N LEU A 210 -0.81 -4.53 18.62
CA LEU A 210 -0.51 -5.76 17.91
C LEU A 210 0.36 -5.50 16.68
N ALA A 211 0.04 -4.47 15.90
CA ALA A 211 0.84 -4.07 14.75
C ALA A 211 2.26 -3.62 15.15
N LYS A 212 2.40 -2.92 16.29
CA LYS A 212 3.71 -2.50 16.82
C LYS A 212 4.55 -3.71 17.21
N ILE A 213 3.99 -4.67 17.95
CA ILE A 213 4.67 -5.90 18.35
C ILE A 213 5.20 -6.64 17.12
N PHE A 214 4.34 -6.83 16.11
CA PHE A 214 4.72 -7.52 14.88
C PHE A 214 5.79 -6.75 14.11
N ALA A 215 5.68 -5.42 14.05
CA ALA A 215 6.61 -4.57 13.33
C ALA A 215 8.01 -4.58 13.96
N GLU A 216 8.11 -4.56 15.30
CA GLU A 216 9.40 -4.61 16.01
C GLU A 216 10.16 -5.90 15.74
N VAL A 217 9.45 -7.03 15.68
CA VAL A 217 10.07 -8.32 15.34
C VAL A 217 10.51 -8.37 13.88
N CYS A 218 9.75 -7.73 12.98
CA CYS A 218 10.10 -7.58 11.57
C CYS A 218 11.24 -6.58 11.31
N LYS A 219 11.77 -5.87 12.31
CA LYS A 219 12.92 -4.96 12.19
C LYS A 219 14.25 -5.57 12.66
N ARG A 220 14.23 -6.74 13.31
CA ARG A 220 15.45 -7.37 13.84
C ARG A 220 16.35 -7.88 12.70
N PRO A 221 17.59 -7.38 12.55
CA PRO A 221 18.47 -7.70 11.41
C PRO A 221 18.75 -9.21 11.29
N ASP A 222 18.89 -9.90 12.41
CA ASP A 222 19.21 -11.34 12.48
C ASP A 222 18.10 -12.25 11.90
N ARG A 223 16.89 -11.72 11.71
CA ARG A 223 15.74 -12.46 11.14
C ARG A 223 15.41 -12.07 9.70
N ILE A 224 15.86 -10.90 9.26
CA ILE A 224 15.67 -10.35 7.91
C ILE A 224 16.90 -10.63 7.02
N ALA A 225 17.97 -11.19 7.58
CA ALA A 225 19.15 -11.65 6.84
C ALA A 225 18.81 -12.86 5.95
N ASP A 226 18.08 -12.61 4.87
CA ASP A 226 18.09 -13.28 3.56
C ASP A 226 17.27 -12.37 2.63
N VAL A 227 17.75 -11.14 2.45
CA VAL A 227 17.50 -10.37 1.24
C VAL A 227 18.59 -10.75 0.24
N SER A 228 18.73 -12.06 -0.04
CA SER A 228 19.40 -12.50 -1.26
C SER A 228 18.31 -12.55 -2.32
N GLU A 229 18.27 -11.52 -3.16
CA GLU A 229 17.96 -11.62 -4.59
C GLU A 229 17.10 -12.83 -5.01
N ASP A 230 15.84 -12.90 -4.57
CA ASP A 230 14.84 -13.63 -5.35
C ASP A 230 14.54 -12.73 -6.54
N THR A 231 15.26 -12.95 -7.64
CA THR A 231 15.09 -12.30 -8.94
C THR A 231 13.72 -12.65 -9.55
N ASP A 232 12.64 -12.17 -8.92
CA ASP A 232 11.26 -12.18 -9.42
C ASP A 232 10.82 -10.76 -9.84
N ASP A 233 11.81 -9.88 -10.01
CA ASP A 233 11.70 -8.46 -10.33
C ASP A 233 10.89 -8.17 -11.59
N GLY A 234 10.87 -9.11 -12.56
CA GLY A 234 10.01 -9.00 -13.74
C GLY A 234 8.55 -9.30 -13.40
N ILE A 235 8.30 -10.38 -12.67
CA ILE A 235 6.96 -10.81 -12.32
C ILE A 235 6.28 -9.80 -11.39
N GLY A 236 7.03 -9.30 -10.40
CA GLY A 236 6.63 -8.16 -9.58
C GLY A 236 6.16 -6.97 -10.42
N ARG A 237 6.90 -6.58 -11.46
CA ARG A 237 6.54 -5.43 -12.31
C ARG A 237 5.33 -5.67 -13.23
N ILE A 238 5.05 -6.90 -13.71
CA ILE A 238 3.81 -7.19 -14.46
C ILE A 238 2.61 -7.17 -13.51
N TRP A 239 2.75 -7.77 -12.32
CA TRP A 239 1.67 -7.83 -11.34
C TRP A 239 1.44 -6.51 -10.63
N ASP A 240 2.49 -5.72 -10.45
CA ASP A 240 2.44 -4.33 -10.04
C ASP A 240 1.82 -3.52 -11.17
N SER A 241 2.13 -3.71 -12.44
CA SER A 241 1.40 -3.03 -13.53
C SER A 241 -0.09 -3.43 -13.59
N ILE A 242 -0.45 -4.69 -13.30
CA ILE A 242 -1.84 -5.20 -13.22
C ILE A 242 -2.56 -4.76 -11.92
N SER A 243 -1.84 -4.61 -10.80
CA SER A 243 -2.38 -4.12 -9.52
C SER A 243 -2.42 -2.60 -9.43
N GLU A 244 -1.37 -1.91 -9.89
CA GLU A 244 -1.31 -0.46 -10.12
C GLU A 244 -2.43 -0.08 -11.08
N THR A 245 -2.77 -0.86 -12.11
CA THR A 245 -4.00 -0.60 -12.87
C THR A 245 -5.29 -0.83 -12.08
N ARG A 246 -5.39 -1.71 -11.07
CA ARG A 246 -6.54 -1.70 -10.12
C ARG A 246 -6.53 -0.47 -9.20
N THR A 247 -5.35 0.06 -8.88
CA THR A 247 -5.18 1.28 -8.10
C THR A 247 -5.44 2.53 -8.95
N ASP A 248 -5.14 2.48 -10.24
CA ASP A 248 -5.41 3.49 -11.27
C ASP A 248 -6.83 3.36 -11.82
N VAL A 249 -7.49 2.21 -11.69
CA VAL A 249 -8.94 2.04 -11.84
C VAL A 249 -9.64 2.68 -10.65
N ARG A 250 -9.05 2.62 -9.44
CA ARG A 250 -9.46 3.50 -8.34
C ARG A 250 -9.16 4.97 -8.65
N GLN A 251 -7.99 5.32 -9.24
CA GLN A 251 -7.72 6.70 -9.71
C GLN A 251 -8.62 7.16 -10.88
N SER A 252 -9.08 6.25 -11.74
CA SER A 252 -9.95 6.53 -12.88
C SER A 252 -11.41 6.66 -12.44
N ARG A 253 -11.85 5.89 -11.43
CA ARG A 253 -13.06 6.20 -10.64
C ARG A 253 -12.99 7.58 -9.97
N TYR A 254 -11.80 8.13 -9.73
CA TYR A 254 -11.61 9.48 -9.18
C TYR A 254 -11.53 10.58 -10.25
N LEU A 255 -11.55 10.26 -11.55
CA LEU A 255 -11.49 11.23 -12.64
C LEU A 255 -12.71 11.27 -13.56
N ASN A 256 -13.42 10.15 -13.77
CA ASN A 256 -14.62 10.15 -14.64
C ASN A 256 -15.80 9.44 -13.95
N SER A 257 -16.80 10.21 -13.54
CA SER A 257 -18.15 9.71 -13.25
C SER A 257 -18.87 9.39 -14.57
N SER A 258 -18.43 8.34 -15.25
CA SER A 258 -19.16 7.73 -16.35
C SER A 258 -19.00 6.23 -16.18
N GLU A 259 -20.13 5.54 -16.05
CA GLU A 259 -20.24 4.08 -15.93
C GLU A 259 -19.66 3.41 -17.19
N VAL A 260 -18.34 3.29 -17.27
CA VAL A 260 -17.69 2.34 -18.17
C VAL A 260 -17.43 1.09 -17.36
N ASP A 261 -18.13 0.02 -17.74
CA ASP A 261 -18.16 -1.27 -17.09
C ASP A 261 -16.72 -1.78 -16.84
N GLU A 262 -16.43 -2.28 -15.63
CA GLU A 262 -15.09 -2.77 -15.26
C GLU A 262 -14.64 -3.92 -16.18
N TYR A 263 -15.61 -4.57 -16.82
CA TYR A 263 -15.43 -5.57 -17.85
C TYR A 263 -14.77 -5.01 -19.13
N ASP A 264 -15.13 -3.81 -19.55
CA ASP A 264 -14.61 -3.19 -20.79
C ASP A 264 -13.15 -2.75 -20.65
N GLN A 265 -12.77 -2.28 -19.46
CA GLN A 265 -11.39 -1.87 -19.17
C GLN A 265 -10.45 -3.08 -19.07
N PHE A 266 -10.92 -4.18 -18.47
CA PHE A 266 -10.19 -5.43 -18.44
C PHE A 266 -10.03 -6.03 -19.85
N ALA A 267 -11.09 -6.02 -20.66
CA ALA A 267 -11.04 -6.49 -22.05
C ALA A 267 -10.07 -5.66 -22.90
N ALA A 268 -9.98 -4.35 -22.66
CA ALA A 268 -9.01 -3.47 -23.34
C ALA A 268 -7.56 -3.82 -22.98
N LEU A 269 -7.27 -4.12 -21.71
CA LEU A 269 -5.93 -4.52 -21.26
C LEU A 269 -5.49 -5.86 -21.86
N VAL A 270 -6.39 -6.86 -21.86
CA VAL A 270 -6.11 -8.16 -22.50
C VAL A 270 -5.82 -7.96 -23.99
N ARG A 271 -6.57 -7.09 -24.67
CA ARG A 271 -6.36 -6.76 -26.08
C ARG A 271 -4.99 -6.10 -26.32
N ASP A 272 -4.56 -5.18 -25.45
CA ASP A 272 -3.24 -4.54 -25.53
C ASP A 272 -2.11 -5.56 -25.33
N LEU A 273 -2.19 -6.43 -24.32
CA LEU A 273 -1.19 -7.48 -24.07
C LEU A 273 -1.10 -8.48 -25.23
N VAL A 274 -2.24 -8.84 -25.83
CA VAL A 274 -2.30 -9.67 -27.03
C VAL A 274 -1.64 -8.95 -28.22
N GLY A 275 -1.90 -7.66 -28.40
CA GLY A 275 -1.24 -6.84 -29.43
C GLY A 275 0.27 -6.82 -29.27
N ARG A 276 0.76 -6.55 -28.06
CA ARG A 276 2.20 -6.57 -27.75
C ARG A 276 2.85 -7.92 -27.98
N ALA A 277 2.15 -9.02 -27.70
CA ALA A 277 2.66 -10.36 -27.98
C ALA A 277 2.80 -10.62 -29.49
N HIS A 278 1.87 -10.10 -30.31
CA HIS A 278 1.95 -10.21 -31.77
C HIS A 278 3.06 -9.35 -32.38
N GLU A 279 3.24 -8.14 -31.86
CA GLU A 279 4.22 -7.18 -32.40
C GLU A 279 5.65 -7.48 -31.97
N ASN A 280 5.85 -7.94 -30.73
CA ASN A 280 7.19 -8.02 -30.13
C ASN A 280 7.78 -9.43 -30.07
N ILE A 281 6.97 -10.48 -30.28
CA ILE A 281 7.45 -11.87 -30.21
C ILE A 281 7.46 -12.45 -31.63
N THR A 282 8.66 -12.48 -32.20
CA THR A 282 8.88 -12.95 -33.58
C THR A 282 8.72 -14.46 -33.70
N ASN A 283 9.22 -15.21 -32.71
CA ASN A 283 9.12 -16.67 -32.67
C ASN A 283 7.68 -17.13 -32.45
N GLU A 284 7.09 -17.76 -33.46
CA GLU A 284 5.70 -18.22 -33.46
C GLU A 284 5.38 -19.19 -32.32
N ARG A 285 6.30 -20.09 -31.98
CA ARG A 285 6.09 -21.07 -30.90
C ARG A 285 6.04 -20.39 -29.53
N ILE A 286 6.88 -19.37 -29.32
CA ILE A 286 6.91 -18.59 -28.07
C ILE A 286 5.69 -17.68 -28.00
N ARG A 287 5.37 -16.98 -29.09
CA ARG A 287 4.18 -16.13 -29.22
C ARG A 287 2.90 -16.90 -28.91
N ASN A 288 2.70 -18.06 -29.52
CA ASN A 288 1.52 -18.90 -29.26
C ASN A 288 1.46 -19.44 -27.83
N ARG A 289 2.59 -19.58 -27.13
CA ARG A 289 2.62 -19.97 -25.71
C ARG A 289 2.27 -18.79 -24.80
N VAL A 290 2.77 -17.60 -25.13
CA VAL A 290 2.48 -16.37 -24.41
C VAL A 290 1.00 -15.96 -24.57
N LEU A 291 0.45 -16.09 -25.78
CA LEU A 291 -0.98 -15.83 -26.02
C LEU A 291 -1.88 -16.76 -25.20
N ARG A 292 -1.59 -18.07 -25.20
CA ARG A 292 -2.30 -19.04 -24.34
C ARG A 292 -2.20 -18.72 -22.86
N MET A 293 -1.05 -18.21 -22.43
CA MET A 293 -0.85 -17.76 -21.05
C MET A 293 -1.72 -16.54 -20.71
N ILE A 294 -1.76 -15.52 -21.59
CA ILE A 294 -2.61 -14.34 -21.43
C ILE A 294 -4.09 -14.74 -21.39
N GLU A 295 -4.53 -15.59 -22.32
CA GLU A 295 -5.90 -16.11 -22.36
C GLU A 295 -6.26 -16.85 -21.07
N LYS A 296 -5.37 -17.71 -20.58
CA LYS A 296 -5.65 -18.51 -19.39
C LYS A 296 -5.70 -17.67 -18.11
N ILE A 297 -4.82 -16.68 -17.99
CA ILE A 297 -4.87 -15.68 -16.91
C ILE A 297 -6.20 -14.91 -16.99
N ALA A 298 -6.65 -14.55 -18.19
CA ALA A 298 -7.91 -13.84 -18.36
C ALA A 298 -9.16 -14.69 -18.05
N GLU A 299 -9.12 -15.99 -18.32
CA GLU A 299 -10.15 -16.94 -17.89
C GLU A 299 -10.22 -17.04 -16.36
N LEU A 300 -9.08 -17.22 -15.69
CA LEU A 300 -9.03 -17.31 -14.23
C LEU A 300 -9.58 -16.04 -13.56
N ILE A 301 -9.25 -14.86 -14.08
CA ILE A 301 -9.82 -13.60 -13.59
C ILE A 301 -11.35 -13.57 -13.77
N ARG A 302 -11.86 -14.01 -14.92
CA ARG A 302 -13.30 -14.08 -15.21
C ARG A 302 -14.04 -15.07 -14.31
N GLU A 303 -13.37 -16.14 -13.91
CA GLU A 303 -13.87 -17.14 -12.96
C GLU A 303 -13.80 -16.66 -11.50
N GLY A 304 -13.27 -15.46 -11.25
CA GLY A 304 -13.15 -14.87 -9.91
C GLY A 304 -11.93 -15.37 -9.12
N GLU A 305 -11.03 -16.10 -9.76
CA GLU A 305 -9.77 -16.54 -9.16
C GLU A 305 -8.81 -15.35 -9.00
N ASP A 306 -8.16 -15.26 -7.84
CA ASP A 306 -7.13 -14.23 -7.62
C ASP A 306 -5.83 -14.65 -8.30
N VAL A 307 -5.66 -14.19 -9.53
CA VAL A 307 -4.44 -14.35 -10.35
C VAL A 307 -3.15 -13.89 -9.68
N ARG A 308 -3.20 -13.07 -8.62
CA ARG A 308 -2.00 -12.67 -7.86
C ARG A 308 -1.47 -13.78 -6.96
N GLU A 309 -2.25 -14.83 -6.74
CA GLU A 309 -1.83 -16.06 -6.05
C GLU A 309 -1.26 -17.12 -7.02
N LEU A 310 -1.23 -16.84 -8.33
CA LEU A 310 -0.64 -17.70 -9.35
C LEU A 310 0.87 -17.45 -9.48
N SER A 311 1.65 -18.27 -8.79
CA SER A 311 3.09 -18.39 -9.05
C SER A 311 3.38 -18.96 -10.45
N CYS A 312 4.57 -18.70 -11.01
CA CYS A 312 5.05 -19.37 -12.23
C CYS A 312 4.98 -20.90 -12.15
N ARG A 313 5.08 -21.46 -10.94
CA ARG A 313 4.96 -22.90 -10.72
C ARG A 313 3.51 -23.37 -10.95
N LYS A 314 2.51 -22.64 -10.43
CA LYS A 314 1.09 -22.95 -10.66
C LYS A 314 0.70 -22.72 -12.13
N LEU A 315 1.13 -21.60 -12.72
CA LEU A 315 0.91 -21.32 -14.14
C LEU A 315 1.57 -22.37 -15.04
N GLY A 316 2.79 -22.80 -14.71
CA GLY A 316 3.48 -23.86 -15.43
C GLY A 316 2.73 -25.19 -15.38
N VAL A 317 2.14 -25.56 -14.23
CA VAL A 317 1.28 -26.75 -14.12
C VAL A 317 0.02 -26.61 -14.97
N ILE A 318 -0.64 -25.46 -14.95
CA ILE A 318 -1.88 -25.21 -15.70
C ILE A 318 -1.62 -25.21 -17.22
N LEU A 319 -0.48 -24.66 -17.66
CA LEU A 319 -0.12 -24.54 -19.07
C LEU A 319 0.67 -25.73 -19.59
N ASN A 320 1.04 -26.68 -18.72
CA ASN A 320 1.95 -27.79 -19.00
C ASN A 320 3.32 -27.31 -19.56
N VAL A 321 3.92 -26.32 -18.90
CA VAL A 321 5.19 -25.69 -19.26
C VAL A 321 6.09 -25.58 -18.03
N GLY A 322 7.42 -25.71 -18.20
CA GLY A 322 8.38 -25.52 -17.12
C GLY A 322 8.32 -24.11 -16.50
N LYS A 323 8.48 -24.01 -15.17
CA LYS A 323 8.46 -22.74 -14.41
C LYS A 323 9.40 -21.68 -15.01
N THR A 324 10.61 -22.08 -15.39
CA THR A 324 11.63 -21.18 -15.97
C THR A 324 11.19 -20.62 -17.31
N THR A 325 10.59 -21.46 -18.16
CA THR A 325 10.04 -21.04 -19.45
C THR A 325 8.88 -20.06 -19.28
N VAL A 326 8.00 -20.26 -18.29
CA VAL A 326 6.92 -19.31 -17.96
C VAL A 326 7.49 -17.96 -17.52
N ALA A 327 8.52 -17.95 -16.66
CA ALA A 327 9.15 -16.71 -16.20
C ALA A 327 9.84 -15.95 -17.35
N GLU A 328 10.54 -16.65 -18.23
CA GLU A 328 11.15 -16.02 -19.42
C GLU A 328 10.11 -15.45 -20.37
N ASP A 329 9.01 -16.16 -20.62
CA ASP A 329 7.94 -15.70 -21.50
C ASP A 329 7.22 -14.47 -20.96
N LEU A 330 7.02 -14.39 -19.64
CA LEU A 330 6.52 -13.19 -18.97
C LEU A 330 7.52 -12.04 -19.08
N ALA A 331 8.82 -12.30 -18.91
CA ALA A 331 9.85 -11.27 -19.06
C ALA A 331 9.91 -10.71 -20.50
N ARG A 332 9.65 -11.54 -21.52
CA ARG A 332 9.55 -11.12 -22.94
C ARG A 332 8.39 -10.15 -23.19
N LEU A 333 7.28 -10.27 -22.45
CA LEU A 333 6.17 -9.31 -22.51
C LEU A 333 6.52 -7.93 -21.92
N GLN A 334 7.50 -7.84 -21.01
CA GLN A 334 7.87 -6.59 -20.34
C GLN A 334 8.94 -5.79 -21.04
N ASN A 335 9.88 -6.48 -21.69
CA ASN A 335 11.05 -5.87 -22.27
C ASN A 335 11.09 -6.17 -23.78
N PRO A 336 10.38 -5.39 -24.60
CA PRO A 336 10.34 -5.59 -26.06
C PRO A 336 11.68 -5.39 -26.77
N ARG A 337 12.74 -4.96 -26.06
CA ARG A 337 14.04 -4.61 -26.65
C ARG A 337 15.10 -5.70 -26.64
N LYS A 338 14.90 -6.84 -25.97
CA LYS A 338 15.98 -7.86 -25.82
C LYS A 338 16.15 -8.84 -26.98
N GLU A 339 15.22 -8.90 -27.94
CA GLU A 339 15.37 -9.81 -29.10
C GLU A 339 16.08 -9.18 -30.31
N GLN A 340 16.28 -7.85 -30.36
CA GLN A 340 17.04 -7.21 -31.45
C GLN A 340 18.57 -7.44 -31.37
N ASP A 341 19.11 -7.69 -30.17
CA ASP A 341 20.56 -7.83 -29.96
C ASP A 341 21.06 -9.29 -29.92
N ALA A 342 20.18 -10.28 -30.18
CA ALA A 342 20.51 -11.70 -30.07
C ALA A 342 20.67 -12.43 -31.42
N HIS A 343 20.86 -11.70 -32.53
CA HIS A 343 21.38 -12.29 -33.77
C HIS A 343 22.89 -12.01 -33.87
N PRO A 344 23.76 -13.02 -33.66
CA PRO A 344 25.14 -12.91 -34.09
C PRO A 344 25.14 -12.83 -35.61
N SER A 345 25.87 -11.85 -36.13
CA SER A 345 26.27 -11.77 -37.51
C SER A 345 27.15 -12.99 -37.83
N GLU A 346 26.56 -14.03 -38.41
CA GLU A 346 27.28 -14.99 -39.26
C GLU A 346 27.19 -14.43 -40.68
N MET A 347 28.23 -13.72 -41.11
CA MET A 347 29.21 -14.24 -42.07
C MET A 347 28.56 -14.79 -43.34
N GLU A 348 28.47 -13.95 -44.38
CA GLU A 348 28.87 -14.40 -45.72
C GLU A 348 29.75 -13.33 -46.36
N SER A 349 31.00 -13.73 -46.47
CA SER A 349 32.03 -13.32 -47.43
C SER A 349 31.61 -13.49 -48.88
#